data_AF-A0A9E5U8N6-F1
#
_entry.id   AF-A0A9E5U8N6-F1
#
_cell.length_a   1.000
_cell.length_b   1.000
_cell.length_c   1.000
_cell.angle_alpha   90.00
_cell.angle_beta   90.00
_cell.angle_gamma   90.00
#
_symmetry.space_group_name_H-M   'P 1'
#
loop_
_entity.id
_entity.type
_entity.pdbx_description
1 polymer ?
#
loop_
_entity_poly.entity_id
_entity_poly.type
_entity_poly.pdbx_seq_one_letter_code
_entity_poly.pdbx_strand_id
1 'polypeptide(L)'
;MSVAGNRIERDFGAYDAWRRDVVDAIEAFREWLKGEDLGDLELEQRLDQVLFSLRDDRLYVAFVAEFSRGKSELINATFFSHMGRRILPSSAGRTTMCPTALLYDAGREPCTGFYRSTPGKPPRR
;
A
#
# COMPACT_ATOMS: atom_id res chain seq x y z
N MET A 1 -0.19 -20.72 16.46
CA MET A 1 1.00 -20.02 15.93
C MET A 1 0.60 -19.22 14.68
N SER A 2 0.39 -17.91 14.83
CA SER A 2 0.48 -16.94 13.72
C SER A 2 0.92 -15.62 14.34
N VAL A 3 2.24 -15.46 14.51
CA VAL A 3 2.87 -14.24 15.04
C VAL A 3 3.21 -13.28 13.88
N ALA A 4 3.24 -13.77 12.64
CA ALA A 4 3.63 -13.00 11.46
C ALA A 4 2.54 -12.03 10.95
N GLY A 5 1.26 -12.44 10.93
CA GLY A 5 0.16 -11.56 10.51
C GLY A 5 0.05 -10.31 11.40
N ASN A 6 0.15 -10.53 12.72
CA ASN A 6 0.12 -9.47 13.73
C ASN A 6 1.32 -8.49 13.69
N ARG A 7 2.41 -8.86 13.02
CA ARG A 7 3.59 -8.00 12.92
C ARG A 7 3.47 -7.04 11.74
N ILE A 8 3.09 -7.54 10.56
CA ILE A 8 2.98 -6.70 9.37
C ILE A 8 1.81 -5.72 9.51
N GLU A 9 0.67 -6.15 10.05
CA GLU A 9 -0.45 -5.26 10.38
C GLU A 9 -0.03 -4.15 11.35
N ARG A 10 0.77 -4.50 12.37
CA ARG A 10 1.31 -3.53 13.34
C ARG A 10 2.32 -2.59 12.71
N ASP A 11 3.25 -3.09 11.90
CA ASP A 11 4.28 -2.29 11.24
C ASP A 11 3.62 -1.30 10.25
N PHE A 12 2.57 -1.73 9.53
CA PHE A 12 1.77 -0.85 8.68
C PHE A 12 0.96 0.18 9.48
N GLY A 13 0.34 -0.23 10.59
CA GLY A 13 -0.38 0.68 11.47
C GLY A 13 0.55 1.73 12.12
N ALA A 14 1.75 1.32 12.54
CA ALA A 14 2.75 2.23 13.09
C ALA A 14 3.25 3.23 12.04
N TYR A 15 3.45 2.78 10.81
CA TYR A 15 3.84 3.64 9.71
C TYR A 15 2.73 4.63 9.31
N ASP A 16 1.46 4.21 9.29
CA ASP A 16 0.31 5.09 9.06
C ASP A 16 0.17 6.14 10.18
N ALA A 17 0.35 5.75 11.44
CA ALA A 17 0.35 6.67 12.57
C ALA A 17 1.47 7.71 12.47
N TRP A 18 2.72 7.26 12.30
CA TRP A 18 3.86 8.15 12.12
C TRP A 18 3.66 9.15 10.97
N ARG A 19 3.11 8.69 9.85
CA ARG A 19 2.83 9.55 8.70
C ARG A 19 1.83 10.65 9.04
N ARG A 20 0.75 10.32 9.77
CA ARG A 20 -0.23 11.32 10.24
C ARG A 20 0.44 12.34 11.13
N ASP A 21 1.25 11.90 12.08
CA ASP A 21 1.98 12.79 12.98
C ASP A 21 2.89 13.77 12.21
N VAL A 22 3.55 13.30 11.14
CA VAL A 22 4.36 14.15 10.26
C VAL A 22 3.52 15.15 9.47
N VAL A 23 2.37 14.73 8.93
CA VAL A 23 1.44 15.64 8.23
C VAL A 23 0.95 16.73 9.18
N ASP A 24 0.49 16.34 10.38
CA ASP A 24 -0.02 17.27 11.39
C ASP A 24 1.08 18.27 11.82
N ALA A 25 2.32 17.81 11.98
CA ALA A 25 3.46 18.67 12.32
C ALA A 25 3.78 19.67 11.20
N ILE A 26 3.71 19.27 9.93
CA ILE A 26 3.95 20.16 8.78
C ILE A 26 2.82 21.17 8.64
N GLU A 27 1.56 20.76 8.85
CA GLU A 27 0.42 21.67 8.81
C GLU A 27 0.48 22.69 9.95
N ALA A 28 0.82 22.27 11.17
CA ALA A 28 1.04 23.19 12.30
C ALA A 28 2.20 24.16 12.03
N PHE A 29 3.29 23.69 11.44
CA PHE A 29 4.41 24.56 11.05
C PHE A 29 4.00 25.60 9.99
N ARG A 30 3.19 25.19 9.00
CA ARG A 30 2.63 26.11 7.99
C ARG A 30 1.74 27.17 8.62
N GLU A 31 0.88 26.79 9.56
CA GLU A 31 0.03 27.75 10.28
C GLU A 31 0.85 28.75 11.09
N TRP A 32 1.90 28.26 11.78
CA TRP A 32 2.81 29.12 12.53
C TRP A 32 3.54 30.14 11.62
N LEU A 33 4.07 29.69 10.47
CA LEU A 33 4.72 30.58 9.50
C LEU A 33 3.80 31.70 9.00
N LYS A 34 2.51 31.38 8.80
CA LYS A 34 1.50 32.36 8.40
C LYS A 34 1.19 33.36 9.52
N GLY A 35 1.18 32.90 10.78
CA GLY A 35 0.97 33.77 11.94
C GLY A 35 2.09 34.79 12.16
N GLU A 36 3.34 34.40 11.86
CA GLU A 36 4.52 35.25 12.02
C GLU A 36 4.87 36.07 10.76
N ASP A 37 4.08 35.97 9.68
CA ASP A 37 4.37 36.61 8.38
C ASP A 37 5.76 36.24 7.81
N LEU A 38 6.22 35.03 8.11
CA LEU A 38 7.52 34.48 7.67
C LEU A 38 7.42 33.61 6.42
N GLY A 39 6.21 33.45 5.87
CA GLY A 39 5.94 32.65 4.68
C GLY A 39 6.22 33.41 3.39
N ASP A 40 6.95 32.79 2.47
CA ASP A 40 7.02 33.21 1.07
C ASP A 40 6.34 32.18 0.15
N LEU A 41 6.13 32.57 -1.11
CA LEU A 41 5.45 31.72 -2.10
C LEU A 41 6.23 30.43 -2.40
N GLU A 42 7.56 30.47 -2.34
CA GLU A 42 8.41 29.31 -2.62
C GLU A 42 8.31 28.27 -1.50
N LEU A 43 8.31 28.71 -0.25
CA LEU A 43 8.14 27.88 0.93
C LEU A 43 6.76 27.22 0.96
N GLU A 44 5.70 27.98 0.67
CA GLU A 44 4.33 27.43 0.58
C GLU A 44 4.23 26.34 -0.49
N GLN A 45 4.83 26.55 -1.67
CA GLN A 45 4.85 25.54 -2.74
C GLN A 45 5.61 24.27 -2.31
N ARG A 46 6.73 24.42 -1.61
CA ARG A 46 7.50 23.26 -1.08
C ARG A 46 6.69 22.49 -0.05
N LEU A 47 6.00 23.18 0.86
CA LEU A 47 5.13 22.55 1.86
C LEU A 47 3.98 21.80 1.18
N ASP A 48 3.34 22.40 0.17
CA ASP A 48 2.29 21.74 -0.60
C ASP A 48 2.80 20.49 -1.32
N GLN A 49 4.01 20.52 -1.88
CA GLN A 49 4.61 19.37 -2.54
C GLN A 49 4.90 18.22 -1.55
N VAL A 50 5.41 18.54 -0.36
CA VAL A 50 5.67 17.54 0.68
C VAL A 50 4.36 16.95 1.19
N LEU A 51 3.36 17.77 1.52
CA LEU A 51 2.04 17.30 1.96
C LEU A 51 1.35 16.44 0.89
N PHE A 52 1.47 16.81 -0.38
CA PHE A 52 0.95 15.99 -1.48
C PHE A 52 1.63 14.62 -1.54
N SER A 53 2.95 14.57 -1.42
CA SER A 53 3.71 13.31 -1.44
C SER A 53 3.37 12.40 -0.26
N LEU A 54 3.08 12.96 0.92
CA LEU A 54 2.67 12.22 2.11
C LEU A 54 1.23 11.69 2.00
N ARG A 55 0.37 12.31 1.19
CA ARG A 55 -1.05 11.94 1.05
C ARG A 55 -1.32 10.84 0.01
N ASP A 56 -0.55 10.73 -1.08
CA ASP A 56 -0.80 9.78 -2.19
C ASP A 56 -0.22 8.36 -1.96
N ASP A 57 0.20 8.04 -0.75
CA ASP A 57 1.22 7.01 -0.59
C ASP A 57 0.65 5.61 -0.36
N ARG A 58 0.38 4.94 -1.49
CA ARG A 58 0.03 3.51 -1.60
C ARG A 58 1.27 2.65 -1.34
N LEU A 59 1.17 1.72 -0.40
CA LEU A 59 2.23 0.74 -0.18
C LEU A 59 2.18 -0.38 -1.25
N TYR A 60 3.20 -0.46 -2.09
CA TYR A 60 3.35 -1.54 -3.08
C TYR A 60 4.29 -2.62 -2.54
N VAL A 61 3.78 -3.84 -2.38
CA VAL A 61 4.59 -5.01 -2.00
C VAL A 61 4.71 -5.94 -3.20
N ALA A 62 5.93 -6.16 -3.69
CA ALA A 62 6.23 -7.05 -4.81
C ALA A 62 6.88 -8.35 -4.32
N PHE A 63 6.26 -9.49 -4.65
CA PHE A 63 6.81 -10.82 -4.35
C PHE A 63 7.49 -11.38 -5.61
N VAL A 64 8.83 -11.38 -5.61
CA VAL A 64 9.64 -11.88 -6.73
C VAL A 64 10.40 -13.14 -6.30
N ALA A 65 10.23 -14.21 -7.07
CA ALA A 65 10.95 -15.48 -6.90
C ALA A 65 10.82 -16.31 -8.17
N GLU A 66 11.59 -17.38 -8.30
CA GLU A 66 11.48 -18.36 -9.39
C GLU A 66 10.10 -19.06 -9.40
N PHE A 67 9.78 -19.70 -10.53
CA PHE A 67 8.51 -20.41 -10.71
C PHE A 67 8.29 -21.48 -9.62
N SER A 68 7.05 -21.59 -9.16
CA SER A 68 6.61 -22.64 -8.21
C SER A 68 7.29 -22.69 -6.83
N ARG A 69 7.99 -21.64 -6.40
CA ARG A 69 8.55 -21.53 -5.04
C ARG A 69 7.58 -20.99 -3.98
N GLY A 70 6.28 -21.28 -4.11
CA GLY A 70 5.31 -20.98 -3.04
C GLY A 70 4.93 -19.51 -2.83
N LYS A 71 5.20 -18.60 -3.79
CA LYS A 71 4.85 -17.17 -3.68
C LYS A 71 3.38 -16.93 -3.31
N SER A 72 2.44 -17.63 -3.96
CA SER A 72 1.01 -17.54 -3.65
C SER A 72 0.70 -17.98 -2.22
N GLU A 73 1.38 -19.01 -1.73
CA GLU A 73 1.19 -19.51 -0.36
C GLU A 73 1.75 -18.53 0.66
N LEU A 74 2.88 -17.88 0.36
CA LEU A 74 3.45 -16.83 1.20
C LEU A 74 2.48 -15.65 1.30
N ILE A 75 1.89 -15.19 0.20
CA ILE A 75 0.91 -14.09 0.22
C ILE A 75 -0.33 -14.50 1.03
N ASN A 76 -0.84 -15.72 0.85
CA ASN A 76 -1.97 -16.24 1.63
C ASN A 76 -1.66 -16.28 3.14
N ALA A 77 -0.50 -16.79 3.53
CA ALA A 77 -0.10 -16.87 4.94
C ALA A 77 0.17 -15.48 5.55
N THR A 78 0.66 -14.54 4.74
CA THR A 78 1.05 -13.19 5.19
C THR A 78 -0.17 -12.28 5.37
N PHE A 79 -1.09 -12.24 4.40
CA PHE A 79 -2.21 -11.28 4.39
C PHE A 79 -3.59 -11.90 4.58
N PHE A 80 -3.75 -13.22 4.38
CA PHE A 80 -5.07 -13.87 4.35
C PHE A 80 -5.18 -15.07 5.30
N SER A 81 -4.27 -15.21 6.27
CA SER A 81 -4.21 -16.38 7.16
C SER A 81 -5.49 -16.59 7.99
N HIS A 82 -6.24 -15.51 8.24
CA HIS A 82 -7.48 -15.53 9.01
C HIS A 82 -8.73 -15.77 8.16
N MET A 83 -8.65 -15.73 6.82
CA MET A 83 -9.84 -15.79 5.95
C MET A 83 -10.43 -17.19 5.77
N GLY A 84 -9.85 -18.23 6.40
CA GLY A 84 -10.35 -19.62 6.34
C GLY A 84 -10.36 -20.26 4.94
N ARG A 85 -10.04 -19.49 3.89
CA ARG A 85 -9.98 -19.89 2.49
C ARG A 85 -8.74 -19.30 1.83
N ARG A 86 -8.22 -19.99 0.81
CA ARG A 86 -7.08 -19.52 0.01
C ARG A 86 -7.55 -18.50 -1.01
N ILE A 87 -7.10 -17.26 -0.89
CA ILE A 87 -7.46 -16.17 -1.83
C ILE A 87 -6.69 -16.32 -3.13
N LEU A 88 -5.39 -16.58 -3.05
CA LEU A 88 -4.57 -16.92 -4.22
C LEU A 88 -4.50 -18.44 -4.43
N PRO A 89 -4.59 -18.93 -5.68
CA PRO A 89 -4.41 -20.34 -5.97
C PRO A 89 -2.94 -20.75 -5.74
N SER A 90 -2.73 -21.87 -5.06
CA SER A 90 -1.41 -22.35 -4.64
C SER A 90 -1.17 -23.86 -4.76
N SER A 91 -2.11 -24.62 -5.34
CA SER A 91 -1.93 -26.05 -5.64
C SER A 91 -0.92 -26.28 -6.79
N ALA A 92 -0.28 -27.45 -6.84
CA ALA A 92 0.57 -27.84 -7.95
C ALA A 92 -0.20 -27.71 -9.29
N GLY A 93 0.38 -27.00 -10.27
CA GLY A 93 -0.28 -26.68 -11.54
C GLY A 93 -1.29 -25.52 -11.50
N ARG A 94 -1.55 -24.92 -10.34
CA ARG A 94 -2.41 -23.73 -10.15
C ARG A 94 -1.61 -22.53 -9.64
N THR A 95 -0.39 -22.35 -10.11
CA THR A 95 0.46 -21.18 -9.81
C THR A 95 0.10 -20.00 -10.72
N THR A 96 0.16 -18.77 -10.21
CA THR A 96 -0.05 -17.56 -11.02
C THR A 96 1.11 -17.38 -12.00
N MET A 97 0.88 -17.67 -13.30
CA MET A 97 1.87 -17.44 -14.37
C MET A 97 1.88 -16.01 -14.92
N CYS A 98 0.87 -15.21 -14.60
CA CYS A 98 0.80 -13.80 -15.00
C CYS A 98 1.10 -12.90 -13.79
N PRO A 99 1.76 -11.73 -13.99
CA PRO A 99 1.83 -10.71 -12.95
C PRO A 99 0.42 -10.39 -12.48
N THR A 100 0.19 -10.63 -11.19
CA THR A 100 -1.12 -10.50 -10.55
C THR A 100 -0.99 -9.45 -9.46
N ALA A 101 -1.75 -8.37 -9.56
CA ALA A 101 -1.82 -7.35 -8.51
C ALA A 101 -3.14 -7.50 -7.74
N LEU A 102 -3.03 -7.36 -6.41
CA LEU A 102 -4.14 -7.19 -5.48
C LEU A 102 -4.17 -5.71 -5.12
N LEU A 103 -5.33 -5.07 -5.26
CA LEU A 103 -5.49 -3.64 -5.04
C LEU A 103 -6.58 -3.39 -4.01
N TYR A 104 -6.37 -2.35 -3.20
CA TYR A 104 -7.40 -1.76 -2.37
C TYR A 104 -7.96 -0.51 -3.06
N ASP A 105 -9.28 -0.38 -3.09
CA ASP A 105 -10.01 0.76 -3.63
C ASP A 105 -11.12 1.14 -2.64
N ALA A 106 -11.00 2.33 -2.03
CA ALA A 106 -11.96 2.83 -1.05
C ALA A 106 -13.32 3.18 -1.68
N GLY A 107 -13.38 3.39 -3.00
CA GLY A 107 -14.62 3.71 -3.73
C GLY A 107 -15.39 2.48 -4.21
N ARG A 108 -14.88 1.27 -3.98
CA ARG A 108 -15.55 0.00 -4.32
C ARG A 108 -15.84 -0.79 -3.05
N GLU A 109 -16.93 -1.54 -3.07
CA GLU A 109 -17.15 -2.54 -2.04
C GLU A 109 -15.98 -3.55 -2.01
N PRO A 110 -15.64 -4.11 -0.83
CA PRO A 110 -14.54 -5.05 -0.69
C PRO A 110 -14.67 -6.23 -1.68
N CYS A 111 -13.80 -6.25 -2.69
CA CYS A 111 -13.83 -7.26 -3.74
C CYS A 111 -12.42 -7.73 -4.09
N THR A 112 -12.24 -9.05 -4.26
CA THR A 112 -10.98 -9.62 -4.76
C THR A 112 -10.91 -9.49 -6.27
N GLY A 113 -10.52 -8.31 -6.75
CA GLY A 113 -10.18 -8.09 -8.16
C GLY A 113 -8.76 -8.56 -8.46
N PHE A 114 -8.60 -9.52 -9.38
CA PHE A 114 -7.27 -9.89 -9.87
C PHE A 114 -6.93 -9.04 -11.08
N TYR A 115 -5.94 -8.16 -10.94
CA TYR A 115 -5.43 -7.42 -12.08
C TYR A 115 -4.37 -8.26 -12.81
N ARG A 116 -4.72 -8.79 -13.98
CA ARG A 116 -3.80 -9.52 -14.85
C ARG A 116 -3.15 -8.52 -15.80
N SER A 117 -1.90 -8.16 -15.52
CA SER A 117 -1.11 -7.38 -16.48
C SER A 117 -0.92 -8.20 -17.75
N THR A 118 -1.47 -7.71 -18.86
CA THR A 118 -1.10 -8.21 -20.19
C THR A 118 0.06 -7.35 -20.68
N PRO A 119 1.19 -7.93 -21.16
CA PRO A 119 2.26 -7.13 -21.74
C PRO A 119 1.71 -6.31 -22.89
N GLY A 120 1.83 -4.98 -22.82
CA GLY A 120 1.50 -4.07 -23.93
C GLY A 120 0.05 -3.58 -24.02
N LYS A 121 -0.82 -3.78 -23.01
CA LYS A 121 -2.18 -3.21 -23.02
C LYS A 121 -2.40 -2.30 -21.80
N PRO A 122 -2.85 -1.04 -21.99
CA PRO A 122 -3.13 -0.16 -20.86
C PRO A 122 -4.29 -0.71 -20.00
N PRO A 123 -4.33 -0.35 -18.71
CA PRO A 123 -5.43 -0.73 -17.81
C PRO A 123 -6.78 -0.32 -18.39
N ARG A 124 -7.64 -1.32 -18.59
CA ARG A 124 -9.07 -1.06 -18.80
C ARG A 124 -9.72 -0.90 -17.42
N ARG A 125 -10.37 0.25 -17.23
CA ARG A 125 -11.15 0.63 -16.02
C ARG A 125 -12.25 -0.38 -15.71
#